data_AF-A0A3D2N3W8-F1
#
_entry.id   AF-A0A3D2N3W8-F1
#
_cell.length_a   1.000
_cell.length_b   1.000
_cell.length_c   1.000
_cell.angle_alpha   90.00
_cell.angle_beta   90.00
_cell.angle_gamma   90.00
#
_symmetry.space_group_name_H-M   'P 1'
#
loop_
_entity.id
_entity.type
_entity.pdbx_description
1 polymer ?
#
loop_
_entity_poly.entity_id
_entity_poly.type
_entity_poly.pdbx_seq_one_letter_code
_entity_poly.pdbx_strand_id
1 'polypeptide(L)'
;MRIAENWKDYRILDTTEGDKLESWGGKVLVRPDPQIIWKSPKRSDMWEKADGIYHRSSKGGGEWEYRRKLPESWKINYGGLTFVIRPTGFKHTGLFPEQAVNWD
;
A
#
# COMPACT_ATOMS: atom_id res chain seq x y z
N MET A 1 -14.03 -18.25 -2.41
CA MET A 1 -13.23 -17.02 -2.28
C MET A 1 -11.77 -17.39 -2.49
N ARG A 2 -11.02 -16.70 -3.35
CA ARG A 2 -9.55 -16.90 -3.49
C ARG A 2 -8.86 -15.81 -2.68
N ILE A 3 -7.85 -16.17 -1.89
CA ILE A 3 -7.13 -15.24 -1.01
C ILE A 3 -5.64 -15.31 -1.35
N ALA A 4 -5.02 -14.17 -1.58
CA ALA A 4 -3.57 -14.06 -1.81
C ALA A 4 -2.82 -14.07 -0.46
N GLU A 5 -2.68 -15.25 0.15
CA GLU A 5 -2.19 -15.39 1.52
C GLU A 5 -0.67 -15.60 1.66
N ASN A 6 0.03 -15.93 0.57
CA ASN A 6 1.46 -16.30 0.61
C ASN A 6 2.43 -15.10 0.56
N TRP A 7 1.93 -13.87 0.66
CA TRP A 7 2.78 -12.68 0.66
C TRP A 7 3.62 -12.58 1.94
N LYS A 8 4.93 -12.49 1.77
CA LYS A 8 5.87 -12.21 2.88
C LYS A 8 6.26 -10.74 2.94
N ASP A 9 6.52 -10.15 1.76
CA ASP A 9 7.00 -8.78 1.61
C ASP A 9 5.88 -7.75 1.41
N TYR A 10 4.62 -8.19 1.28
CA TYR A 10 3.47 -7.30 1.23
C TYR A 10 2.47 -7.68 2.31
N ARG A 11 1.96 -6.69 3.05
CA ARG A 11 0.88 -6.91 4.03
C ARG A 11 -0.03 -5.69 4.12
N ILE A 12 -1.31 -5.96 4.34
CA ILE A 12 -2.27 -4.96 4.83
C ILE A 12 -2.15 -4.97 6.35
N LEU A 13 -1.80 -3.83 6.93
CA LEU A 13 -1.59 -3.69 8.37
C LEU A 13 -2.86 -3.24 9.10
N ASP A 14 -3.58 -2.28 8.51
CA ASP A 14 -4.84 -1.75 9.06
C ASP A 14 -5.67 -1.10 7.94
N THR A 15 -6.97 -0.93 8.19
CA THR A 15 -7.92 -0.32 7.25
C THR A 15 -9.00 0.42 8.03
N THR A 16 -9.19 1.71 7.75
CA THR A 16 -10.25 2.50 8.38
C THR A 16 -10.45 3.80 7.62
N GLU A 17 -11.64 4.40 7.71
CA GLU A 17 -11.91 5.77 7.25
C GLU A 17 -11.58 6.03 5.77
N GLY A 18 -11.77 5.05 4.90
CA GLY A 18 -11.48 5.16 3.47
C GLY A 18 -10.01 4.96 3.10
N ASP A 19 -9.15 4.61 4.06
CA ASP A 19 -7.72 4.41 3.86
C ASP A 19 -7.26 3.00 4.25
N LYS A 20 -6.20 2.59 3.58
CA LYS A 20 -5.49 1.34 3.79
C LYS A 20 -4.04 1.62 4.19
N LEU A 21 -3.61 1.04 5.30
CA LEU A 21 -2.23 1.05 5.77
C LEU A 21 -1.53 -0.23 5.31
N GLU A 22 -0.48 -0.10 4.52
CA GLU A 22 0.18 -1.24 3.86
C GLU A 22 1.69 -1.24 4.12
N SER A 23 2.27 -2.42 4.29
CA SER A 23 3.72 -2.63 4.27
C SER A 23 4.13 -3.23 2.93
N TRP A 24 5.15 -2.63 2.32
CA TRP A 24 5.75 -3.01 1.04
C TRP A 24 7.27 -3.15 1.21
N GLY A 25 7.78 -4.35 1.41
CA GLY A 25 9.20 -4.60 1.68
C GLY A 25 9.72 -3.81 2.89
N GLY A 26 8.87 -3.68 3.91
CA GLY A 26 9.16 -2.90 5.12
C GLY A 26 8.96 -1.39 5.01
N LYS A 27 8.56 -0.86 3.84
CA LYS A 27 8.15 0.54 3.70
C LYS A 27 6.65 0.64 3.91
N VAL A 28 6.20 1.59 4.71
CA VAL A 28 4.79 1.73 5.08
C VAL A 28 4.15 2.86 4.31
N LEU A 29 3.10 2.53 3.57
CA LEU A 29 2.35 3.48 2.76
C LEU A 29 0.89 3.52 3.22
N VAL A 30 0.32 4.73 3.24
CA VAL A 30 -1.12 4.94 3.39
C VAL A 30 -1.71 5.30 2.04
N ARG A 31 -2.74 4.58 1.61
CA ARG A 31 -3.40 4.80 0.33
C ARG A 31 -4.93 4.77 0.46
N PRO A 32 -5.65 5.59 -0.31
CA PRO A 32 -7.09 5.62 -0.30
C PRO A 32 -7.69 4.41 -1.05
N ASP A 33 -8.66 3.78 -0.40
CA ASP A 33 -9.48 2.70 -0.95
C ASP A 33 -10.97 2.98 -0.64
N PRO A 34 -11.78 3.33 -1.66
CA PRO A 34 -13.18 3.69 -1.46
C PRO A 34 -14.05 2.53 -0.96
N GLN A 35 -13.55 1.29 -0.98
CA GLN A 35 -14.27 0.13 -0.45
C GLN A 35 -14.18 0.03 1.08
N ILE A 36 -13.27 0.77 1.71
CA ILE A 36 -13.10 0.82 3.16
C ILE A 36 -14.12 1.81 3.74
N ILE A 37 -15.35 1.35 3.92
CA ILE A 37 -16.48 2.19 4.37
C ILE A 37 -16.66 2.23 5.90
N TRP A 38 -15.96 1.37 6.63
CA TRP A 38 -16.07 1.30 8.08
C TRP A 38 -15.25 2.38 8.77
N LYS A 39 -15.76 2.86 9.90
CA LYS A 39 -15.09 3.81 10.78
C LYS A 39 -14.69 3.11 12.06
N SER A 40 -13.40 3.03 12.29
CA SER A 40 -12.81 2.46 13.49
C SER A 40 -11.60 3.28 13.94
N PRO A 41 -11.23 3.28 15.22
CA PRO A 41 -10.01 3.92 15.66
C PRO A 41 -8.81 3.34 14.91
N LYS A 42 -7.86 4.20 14.53
CA LYS A 42 -6.57 3.79 13.97
C LYS A 42 -5.82 2.97 15.02
N ARG A 43 -5.72 1.65 14.82
CA ARG A 43 -5.24 0.71 15.86
C ARG A 43 -3.71 0.57 15.89
N SER A 44 -3.04 1.12 14.89
CA SER A 44 -1.59 1.03 14.72
C SER A 44 -0.95 2.41 14.79
N ASP A 45 0.14 2.54 15.56
CA ASP A 45 0.97 3.75 15.56
C ASP A 45 1.63 4.00 14.18
N MET A 46 1.66 2.99 13.33
CA MET A 46 2.18 3.06 11.96
C MET A 46 1.35 3.99 11.05
N TRP A 47 0.11 4.35 11.41
CA TRP A 47 -0.63 5.40 10.72
C TRP A 47 0.08 6.76 10.80
N GLU A 48 0.67 7.07 11.96
CA GLU A 48 1.42 8.31 12.17
C GLU A 48 2.85 8.19 11.63
N LYS A 49 3.43 6.98 11.69
CA LYS A 49 4.80 6.69 11.27
C LYS A 49 4.96 6.25 9.82
N ALA A 50 3.89 6.27 9.02
CA ALA A 50 3.92 5.88 7.62
C ALA A 50 5.00 6.66 6.85
N ASP A 51 5.74 5.98 5.98
CA ASP A 51 6.83 6.59 5.22
C ASP A 51 6.28 7.48 4.07
N GLY A 52 5.13 7.11 3.51
CA GLY A 52 4.45 7.87 2.46
C GLY A 52 2.93 7.78 2.54
N ILE A 53 2.25 8.88 2.20
CA ILE A 53 0.79 8.98 2.23
C ILE A 53 0.32 9.56 0.89
N TYR A 54 -0.64 8.90 0.24
CA TYR A 54 -1.24 9.44 -0.98
C TYR A 54 -2.50 10.25 -0.67
N HIS A 55 -2.45 11.54 -0.95
CA HIS A 55 -3.57 12.46 -0.79
C HIS A 55 -4.33 12.59 -2.11
N ARG A 56 -5.60 12.16 -2.13
CA ARG A 56 -6.44 12.28 -3.32
C ARG A 56 -6.95 13.70 -3.48
N SER A 57 -6.85 14.25 -4.69
CA SER A 57 -7.42 15.56 -5.01
C SER A 57 -8.88 15.43 -5.46
N SER A 58 -9.72 16.39 -5.05
CA SER A 58 -11.11 16.50 -5.49
C SER A 58 -11.25 16.81 -6.98
N LYS A 59 -10.20 17.35 -7.62
CA LYS A 59 -10.15 17.64 -9.05
C LYS A 59 -9.64 16.47 -9.90
N GLY A 60 -9.42 15.31 -9.29
CA GLY A 60 -8.79 14.15 -9.92
C GLY A 60 -7.29 14.09 -9.67
N GLY A 61 -6.73 12.88 -9.71
CA GLY A 61 -5.33 12.63 -9.31
C GLY A 61 -5.11 12.79 -7.81
N GLY A 62 -3.95 13.30 -7.44
CA GLY A 62 -3.48 13.41 -6.06
C GLY A 62 -1.96 13.48 -6.01
N GLU A 63 -1.41 13.50 -4.80
CA GLU A 63 0.02 13.62 -4.58
C GLU A 63 0.49 12.77 -3.41
N TRP A 64 1.80 12.46 -3.40
CA TRP A 64 2.43 11.78 -2.29
C TRP A 64 3.05 12.78 -1.33
N GLU A 65 2.65 12.69 -0.06
CA GLU A 65 3.41 13.23 1.06
C GLU A 65 4.43 12.17 1.50
N TYR A 66 5.71 12.51 1.52
CA TYR A 66 6.77 11.63 2.03
C TYR A 66 7.25 12.14 3.39
N ARG A 67 6.99 11.37 4.45
CA ARG A 67 7.45 11.69 5.81
C ARG A 67 8.89 11.25 6.07
N ARG A 68 9.40 10.34 5.24
CA ARG A 68 10.80 9.93 5.20
C ARG A 68 11.28 9.88 3.76
N LYS A 69 12.60 9.98 3.57
CA LYS A 69 13.21 9.83 2.25
C LYS A 69 13.07 8.38 1.80
N LEU A 70 12.10 8.11 0.93
CA LEU A 70 11.96 6.83 0.25
C LEU A 70 12.93 6.75 -0.95
N PRO A 71 13.46 5.56 -1.26
CA PRO A 71 14.10 5.36 -2.54
C PRO A 71 13.08 5.54 -3.67
N GLU A 72 13.56 5.95 -4.84
CA GLU A 72 12.72 6.13 -6.03
C GLU A 72 11.95 4.86 -6.41
N SER A 73 12.55 3.69 -6.18
CA SER A 73 11.90 2.39 -6.25
C SER A 73 12.62 1.38 -5.36
N TRP A 74 11.96 0.28 -5.02
CA TRP A 74 12.57 -0.83 -4.30
C TRP A 74 12.03 -2.17 -4.79
N LYS A 75 12.71 -3.27 -4.45
CA LYS A 75 12.29 -4.62 -4.83
C LYS A 75 11.50 -5.28 -3.70
N ILE A 76 10.52 -6.08 -4.08
CA ILE A 76 9.84 -7.04 -3.18
C ILE A 76 9.73 -8.40 -3.85
N ASN A 77 9.54 -9.45 -3.05
CA ASN A 77 9.50 -10.83 -3.50
C ASN A 77 8.16 -11.52 -3.23
N TYR A 78 7.82 -12.45 -4.11
CA TYR A 78 6.72 -13.42 -3.96
C TYR A 78 7.12 -14.75 -4.58
N GLY A 79 7.29 -15.80 -3.78
CA GLY A 79 7.86 -17.06 -4.26
C GLY A 79 9.20 -16.83 -4.98
N GLY A 80 9.29 -17.29 -6.23
CA GLY A 80 10.46 -17.07 -7.10
C GLY A 80 10.45 -15.75 -7.90
N LEU A 81 9.41 -14.92 -7.76
CA LEU A 81 9.24 -13.67 -8.51
C LEU A 81 9.84 -12.47 -7.76
N THR A 82 10.31 -11.50 -8.53
CA THR A 82 10.82 -10.22 -8.02
C THR A 82 10.10 -9.07 -8.73
N PHE A 83 9.53 -8.16 -7.96
CA PHE A 83 8.79 -7.00 -8.46
C PHE A 83 9.47 -5.70 -8.06
N VAL A 84 9.32 -4.66 -8.87
CA VAL A 84 9.76 -3.30 -8.55
C VAL A 84 8.55 -2.50 -8.09
N ILE A 85 8.63 -1.96 -6.89
CA ILE A 85 7.65 -1.09 -6.28
C ILE A 85 8.11 0.35 -6.43
N ARG A 86 7.22 1.21 -6.92
CA ARG A 86 7.49 2.61 -7.20
C ARG A 86 6.22 3.45 -7.00
N PRO A 87 6.15 4.29 -5.96
CA PRO A 87 5.17 5.36 -5.90
C PRO A 87 5.25 6.22 -7.17
N THR A 88 4.10 6.47 -7.79
CA THR A 88 4.01 7.25 -9.04
C THR A 88 3.27 8.56 -8.82
N GLY A 89 3.00 9.35 -9.87
CA GLY A 89 2.10 10.51 -9.76
C GLY A 89 0.65 10.14 -9.37
N PHE A 90 0.31 8.85 -9.42
CA PHE A 90 -0.98 8.31 -8.98
C PHE A 90 -0.82 7.43 -7.74
N LYS A 91 -1.96 6.99 -7.18
CA LYS A 91 -2.00 6.11 -6.00
C LYS A 91 -1.39 4.72 -6.21
N HIS A 92 -1.07 4.33 -7.43
CA HIS A 92 -0.56 2.99 -7.70
C HIS A 92 0.94 2.89 -7.44
N THR A 93 1.36 1.68 -7.06
CA THR A 93 2.73 1.32 -6.71
C THR A 93 3.40 0.41 -7.74
N GLY A 94 2.67 0.04 -8.80
CA GLY A 94 3.14 -0.82 -9.90
C GLY A 94 2.79 -2.31 -9.76
N LEU A 95 2.20 -2.72 -8.63
CA LEU A 95 1.80 -4.11 -8.38
C LEU A 95 0.41 -4.18 -7.75
N PHE A 96 -0.35 -5.22 -8.11
CA PHE A 96 -1.65 -5.59 -7.52
C PHE A 96 -1.49 -6.92 -6.79
N PRO A 97 -1.15 -6.93 -5.48
CA PRO A 97 -0.83 -8.14 -4.73
C PRO A 97 -1.96 -9.16 -4.69
N GLU A 98 -3.21 -8.72 -4.79
CA GLU A 98 -4.40 -9.57 -4.84
C GLU A 98 -4.42 -10.51 -6.06
N GLN A 99 -3.69 -10.18 -7.14
CA GLN A 99 -3.59 -11.00 -8.34
C GLN A 99 -2.69 -12.23 -8.17
N ALA A 100 -1.99 -12.36 -7.03
CA ALA A 100 -1.09 -13.48 -6.78
C ALA A 100 -1.77 -14.85 -6.85
N VAL A 101 -3.08 -14.92 -6.55
CA VAL A 101 -3.90 -16.14 -6.73
C VAL A 101 -3.99 -16.65 -8.17
N ASN A 102 -3.55 -15.85 -9.15
CA ASN A 102 -3.47 -16.21 -10.56
C ASN A 102 -2.04 -16.56 -11.01
N TRP A 103 -1.04 -16.40 -10.13
CA TRP A 103 0.36 -16.71 -10.39
C TRP A 103 0.84 -17.98 -9.67
N ASP A 104 0.11 -18.39 -8.62
CA ASP A 104 0.30 -19.62 -7.86
C ASP A 104 0.04 -20.90 -8.67
#